data_AF-A0A972Y2K7-F1
#
_entry.id   AF-A0A972Y2K7-F1
#
_cell.length_a   1.000
_cell.length_b   1.000
_cell.length_c   1.000
_cell.angle_alpha   90.00
_cell.angle_beta   90.00
_cell.angle_gamma   90.00
#
_symmetry.space_group_name_H-M   'P 1'
#
loop_
_entity.id
_entity.type
_entity.pdbx_description
1 polymer ?
#
loop_
_entity_poly.entity_id
_entity_poly.type
_entity_poly.pdbx_seq_one_letter_code
_entity_poly.pdbx_strand_id
1 'polypeptide(L)'
;MDEKYIFGLAGVALGAILNFVREVYAERRSRKKEAEYLAIRLICIFDSFMEGCTSVVGDDGLCHGQTDSEGYSRPQVSTPELKIQLEDVNWKSLPPDLMYEILYFSNVIKDANNFISSTFEYAANPPDYFEGFEERRYQYTKLGLMASELTGKLRKKYDIPKNGISSWDIVEYLNMENKKINDLRAKREAKHKAMFTAVNV
;
A
#
# COMPACT_ATOMS: atom_id res chain seq x y z
N MET A 1 -57.28 5.86 -36.62
CA MET A 1 -56.54 6.03 -35.34
C MET A 1 -56.10 7.47 -35.32
N ASP A 2 -56.73 8.30 -34.48
CA ASP A 2 -56.61 9.76 -34.61
C ASP A 2 -55.17 10.21 -34.34
N GLU A 3 -54.64 11.08 -35.21
CA GLU A 3 -53.28 11.64 -35.11
C GLU A 3 -52.96 12.18 -33.72
N LYS A 4 -53.98 12.68 -33.00
CA LYS A 4 -53.89 13.17 -31.62
C LYS A 4 -53.39 12.11 -30.62
N TYR A 5 -53.77 10.84 -30.79
CA TYR A 5 -53.28 9.75 -29.94
C TYR A 5 -51.82 9.41 -30.22
N ILE A 6 -51.39 9.53 -31.47
CA ILE A 6 -49.99 9.30 -31.88
C ILE A 6 -49.10 10.39 -31.26
N PHE A 7 -49.50 11.66 -31.32
CA PHE A 7 -48.76 12.76 -30.69
C PHE A 7 -48.74 12.64 -29.16
N GLY A 8 -49.84 12.22 -28.53
CA GLY A 8 -49.89 11.97 -27.09
C GLY A 8 -48.95 10.83 -26.66
N LEU A 9 -48.97 9.71 -27.38
CA LEU A 9 -48.08 8.56 -27.12
C LEU A 9 -46.62 8.92 -27.34
N ALA A 10 -46.31 9.68 -28.40
CA ALA A 10 -44.96 10.16 -28.69
C ALA A 10 -44.43 11.09 -27.59
N GLY A 11 -45.27 11.99 -27.05
CA GLY A 11 -44.90 12.85 -25.93
C GLY A 11 -44.56 12.06 -24.65
N VAL A 12 -45.36 11.04 -24.33
CA VAL A 12 -45.10 10.16 -23.17
C VAL A 12 -43.80 9.36 -23.37
N ALA A 13 -43.59 8.80 -24.56
CA ALA A 13 -42.37 8.05 -24.87
C ALA A 13 -41.11 8.92 -24.79
N LEU A 14 -41.16 10.15 -25.34
CA LEU A 14 -40.07 11.12 -25.23
C LEU A 14 -39.78 11.51 -23.78
N GLY A 15 -40.82 11.77 -22.98
CA GLY A 15 -40.68 12.07 -21.56
C GLY A 15 -40.01 10.93 -20.77
N ALA A 16 -40.42 9.68 -21.04
CA ALA A 16 -39.83 8.50 -20.41
C ALA A 16 -38.34 8.33 -20.78
N ILE A 17 -37.99 8.51 -22.07
CA ILE A 17 -36.60 8.42 -22.54
C ILE A 17 -35.73 9.51 -21.90
N LEU A 18 -36.20 10.76 -21.86
CA LEU A 18 -35.45 11.86 -21.26
C LEU A 18 -35.22 11.65 -19.76
N ASN A 19 -36.24 11.15 -19.04
CA ASN A 19 -36.10 10.82 -17.62
C ASN A 19 -35.08 9.71 -17.39
N PHE A 20 -35.16 8.61 -18.17
CA PHE A 20 -34.19 7.52 -18.09
C PHE A 20 -32.75 7.99 -18.36
N VAL A 21 -32.55 8.81 -19.40
CA VAL A 21 -31.23 9.38 -19.71
C VAL A 21 -30.72 10.26 -18.57
N ARG A 22 -31.58 11.10 -17.99
CA ARG A 22 -31.23 11.95 -16.85
C ARG A 22 -30.85 11.12 -15.63
N GLU A 23 -31.60 10.07 -15.34
CA GLU A 23 -31.35 9.17 -14.20
C GLU A 23 -30.01 8.45 -14.35
N VAL A 24 -29.76 7.83 -15.51
CA VAL A 24 -28.47 7.18 -15.81
C VAL A 24 -27.31 8.16 -15.72
N TYR A 25 -27.49 9.39 -16.20
CA TYR A 25 -26.45 10.43 -16.11
C TYR A 25 -26.19 10.86 -14.65
N ALA A 26 -27.25 11.09 -13.88
CA ALA A 26 -27.15 11.48 -12.48
C ALA A 26 -26.49 10.38 -11.63
N GLU A 27 -26.87 9.12 -11.82
CA GLU A 27 -26.29 7.97 -11.15
C GLU A 27 -24.79 7.84 -11.47
N ARG A 28 -24.41 7.92 -12.75
CA ARG A 28 -22.99 7.89 -13.17
C ARG A 28 -22.17 9.01 -12.53
N ARG A 29 -22.73 10.22 -12.46
CA ARG A 29 -22.07 11.36 -11.83
C ARG A 29 -21.92 11.17 -10.32
N SER A 30 -22.94 10.63 -9.64
CA SER A 30 -22.88 10.32 -8.21
C SER A 30 -21.80 9.27 -7.92
N ARG A 31 -21.83 8.14 -8.64
CA ARG A 31 -20.84 7.07 -8.50
C ARG A 31 -19.42 7.55 -8.75
N LYS A 32 -19.21 8.45 -9.71
CA LYS A 32 -17.89 9.05 -9.96
C LYS A 32 -17.39 9.84 -8.74
N LYS A 33 -18.23 10.70 -8.16
CA LYS A 33 -17.87 11.48 -6.97
C LYS A 33 -17.59 10.61 -5.74
N GLU A 34 -18.39 9.56 -5.53
CA GLU A 34 -18.16 8.59 -4.47
C GLU A 34 -16.81 7.88 -4.64
N ALA A 35 -16.49 7.48 -5.87
CA ALA A 35 -15.23 6.81 -6.19
C ALA A 35 -14.01 7.74 -6.01
N GLU A 36 -14.13 9.00 -6.44
CA GLU A 36 -13.09 10.02 -6.23
C GLU A 36 -12.87 10.30 -4.74
N TYR A 37 -13.94 10.47 -3.95
CA TYR A 37 -13.84 10.67 -2.51
C TYR A 37 -13.15 9.48 -1.82
N LEU A 38 -13.56 8.26 -2.16
CA LEU A 38 -12.95 7.04 -1.65
C LEU A 38 -11.46 6.96 -2.03
N ALA A 39 -11.12 7.24 -3.30
CA ALA A 39 -9.75 7.21 -3.77
C ALA A 39 -8.86 8.23 -3.05
N ILE A 40 -9.34 9.46 -2.82
CA ILE A 40 -8.60 10.49 -2.07
C ILE A 40 -8.32 10.01 -0.64
N ARG A 41 -9.31 9.45 0.05
CA ARG A 41 -9.12 8.95 1.42
C ARG A 41 -8.12 7.80 1.48
N LEU A 42 -8.23 6.84 0.57
CA LEU A 42 -7.30 5.72 0.47
C LEU A 42 -5.87 6.21 0.21
N ILE A 43 -5.71 7.18 -0.70
CA ILE A 43 -4.42 7.80 -0.96
C ILE A 43 -3.82 8.39 0.33
N CYS A 44 -4.57 9.18 1.10
CA CYS A 44 -4.06 9.75 2.34
C CYS A 44 -3.69 8.69 3.38
N ILE A 45 -4.48 7.62 3.49
CA ILE A 45 -4.20 6.49 4.39
C ILE A 45 -2.90 5.78 3.98
N PHE A 46 -2.73 5.52 2.68
CA PHE A 46 -1.51 4.89 2.16
C PHE A 46 -0.28 5.79 2.26
N ASP A 47 -0.42 7.10 2.01
CA ASP A 47 0.66 8.08 2.18
C ASP A 47 1.17 8.07 3.64
N SER A 48 0.27 8.09 4.62
CA SER A 48 0.63 7.98 6.04
C SER A 48 1.25 6.62 6.40
N PHE A 49 0.74 5.53 5.83
CA PHE A 49 1.33 4.20 6.02
C PHE A 49 2.75 4.11 5.43
N MET A 50 3.00 4.73 4.27
CA MET A 50 4.32 4.78 3.66
C MET A 50 5.32 5.55 4.54
N GLU A 51 4.92 6.69 5.13
CA GLU A 51 5.77 7.41 6.09
C GLU A 51 6.16 6.52 7.28
N GLY A 52 5.20 5.78 7.83
CA GLY A 52 5.46 4.80 8.87
C GLY A 52 6.41 3.68 8.42
N CYS A 53 6.27 3.19 7.18
CA CYS A 53 7.22 2.22 6.60
C CYS A 53 8.63 2.78 6.56
N THR A 54 8.81 4.04 6.13
CA THR A 54 10.15 4.64 6.07
C THR A 54 10.81 4.74 7.44
N SER A 55 10.02 5.01 8.48
CA SER A 55 10.51 5.06 9.86
C SER A 55 11.02 3.69 10.31
N VAL A 56 10.31 2.61 9.96
CA VAL A 56 10.76 1.24 10.22
C VAL A 56 12.00 0.86 9.41
N VAL A 57 12.07 1.29 8.14
CA VAL A 57 13.23 1.00 7.27
C VAL A 57 14.50 1.66 7.80
N GLY A 58 14.40 2.81 8.46
CA GLY A 58 15.51 3.50 9.12
C GLY A 58 15.87 2.97 10.51
N ASP A 59 15.09 2.05 11.08
CA ASP A 59 15.30 1.50 12.42
C ASP A 59 16.27 0.31 12.37
N ASP A 60 17.51 0.53 12.81
CA ASP A 60 18.57 -0.47 12.90
C ASP A 60 18.64 -1.15 14.29
N GLY A 61 17.70 -0.84 15.18
CA GLY A 61 17.66 -1.39 16.53
C GLY A 61 18.48 -0.63 17.56
N LEU A 62 19.10 0.50 17.19
CA LEU A 62 19.94 1.31 18.07
C LEU A 62 19.27 2.66 18.42
N CYS A 63 19.35 3.04 19.69
CA CYS A 63 18.94 4.37 20.13
C CYS A 63 20.16 5.31 20.10
N HIS A 64 20.18 6.27 19.18
CA HIS A 64 21.34 7.17 18.98
C HIS A 64 22.67 6.43 18.78
N GLY A 65 22.62 5.28 18.07
CA GLY A 65 23.79 4.44 17.83
C GLY A 65 24.23 3.59 19.02
N GLN A 66 23.41 3.50 20.07
CA GLN A 66 23.68 2.71 21.27
C GLN A 66 22.63 1.61 21.46
N THR A 67 23.07 0.49 22.01
CA THR A 67 22.19 -0.60 22.48
C THR A 67 21.46 -0.18 23.75
N ASP A 68 20.50 -1.00 24.19
CA ASP A 68 19.85 -0.83 25.49
C ASP A 68 20.85 -1.02 26.67
N SER A 69 20.37 -0.79 27.89
CA SER A 69 21.16 -0.90 29.12
C SER A 69 21.73 -2.30 29.37
N GLU A 70 21.19 -3.33 28.71
CA GLU A 70 21.63 -4.72 28.81
C GLU A 70 22.53 -5.13 27.63
N GLY A 71 22.81 -4.21 26.69
CA GLY A 71 23.65 -4.46 25.53
C GLY A 71 22.91 -5.01 24.31
N TYR A 72 21.57 -5.04 24.31
CA TYR A 72 20.76 -5.58 23.21
C TYR A 72 20.26 -4.49 22.27
N SER A 73 20.14 -4.84 20.98
CA SER A 73 19.41 -4.02 20.01
C SER A 73 17.90 -4.25 20.16
N ARG A 74 17.12 -3.17 20.11
CA ARG A 74 15.66 -3.19 20.32
C ARG A 74 14.96 -2.33 19.27
N PRO A 75 13.77 -2.70 18.77
CA PRO A 75 13.01 -1.83 17.88
C PRO A 75 12.76 -0.46 18.52
N GLN A 76 13.11 0.61 17.80
CA GLN A 76 12.95 1.99 18.25
C GLN A 76 11.66 2.62 17.70
N VAL A 77 11.13 2.07 16.62
CA VAL A 77 9.93 2.56 15.93
C VAL A 77 8.81 1.54 16.03
N SER A 78 7.58 1.98 16.27
CA SER A 78 6.41 1.10 16.25
C SER A 78 6.06 0.62 14.84
N THR A 79 5.46 -0.55 14.75
CA THR A 79 4.92 -1.08 13.50
C THR A 79 3.82 -0.15 12.96
N PRO A 80 3.90 0.31 11.69
CA PRO A 80 2.86 1.14 11.11
C PRO A 80 1.58 0.33 10.88
N GLU A 81 0.45 0.93 11.25
CA GLU A 81 -0.86 0.31 11.12
C GLU A 81 -1.59 0.88 9.90
N LEU A 82 -2.11 0.00 9.04
CA LEU A 82 -2.98 0.40 7.95
C LEU A 82 -4.43 0.54 8.46
N LYS A 83 -4.82 1.74 8.88
CA LYS A 83 -6.16 2.02 9.40
C LYS A 83 -7.14 2.37 8.29
N ILE A 84 -7.68 1.34 7.65
CA ILE A 84 -8.78 1.49 6.70
C ILE A 84 -10.10 1.62 7.49
N GLN A 85 -10.36 2.81 8.06
CA GLN A 85 -11.65 3.14 8.69
C GLN A 85 -12.53 3.84 7.66
N LEU A 86 -13.28 3.03 6.93
CA LEU A 86 -13.99 3.37 5.71
C LEU A 86 -15.37 2.72 5.72
N GLU A 87 -16.10 2.88 6.83
CA GLU A 87 -17.45 2.35 7.02
C GLU A 87 -18.51 3.21 6.31
N ASP A 88 -18.22 4.50 6.10
CA ASP A 88 -19.10 5.48 5.46
C ASP A 88 -18.99 5.52 3.92
N VAL A 89 -18.10 4.73 3.33
CA VAL A 89 -17.80 4.78 1.88
C VAL A 89 -18.34 3.57 1.13
N ASN A 90 -18.73 3.83 -0.13
CA ASN A 90 -19.19 2.80 -1.04
C ASN A 90 -18.03 2.16 -1.80
N TRP A 91 -17.51 1.03 -1.31
CA TRP A 91 -16.43 0.28 -1.97
C TRP A 91 -16.75 -0.14 -3.41
N LYS A 92 -18.03 -0.36 -3.74
CA LYS A 92 -18.49 -0.73 -5.09
C LYS A 92 -18.38 0.40 -6.12
N SER A 93 -17.97 1.59 -5.69
CA SER A 93 -17.64 2.70 -6.58
C SER A 93 -16.26 2.55 -7.24
N LEU A 94 -15.36 1.74 -6.67
CA LEU A 94 -14.06 1.40 -7.26
C LEU A 94 -14.17 0.29 -8.33
N PRO A 95 -13.22 0.23 -9.29
CA PRO A 95 -13.03 -0.95 -10.12
C PRO A 95 -12.82 -2.21 -9.28
N PRO A 96 -13.43 -3.36 -9.63
CA PRO A 96 -13.30 -4.59 -8.86
C PRO A 96 -11.85 -5.01 -8.58
N ASP A 97 -10.97 -4.93 -9.58
CA ASP A 97 -9.56 -5.31 -9.44
C ASP A 97 -8.84 -4.43 -8.42
N LEU A 98 -9.04 -3.11 -8.50
CA LEU A 98 -8.43 -2.15 -7.58
C LEU A 98 -8.97 -2.30 -6.15
N MET A 99 -10.27 -2.54 -6.01
CA MET A 99 -10.89 -2.85 -4.73
C MET A 99 -10.29 -4.12 -4.12
N TYR A 100 -10.15 -5.19 -4.90
CA TYR A 100 -9.56 -6.44 -4.44
C TYR A 100 -8.12 -6.24 -3.98
N GLU A 101 -7.27 -5.61 -4.80
CA GLU A 101 -5.87 -5.34 -4.44
C GLU A 101 -5.75 -4.58 -3.12
N ILE A 102 -6.56 -3.53 -2.93
CA ILE A 102 -6.56 -2.70 -1.72
C ILE A 102 -6.99 -3.48 -0.48
N LEU A 103 -8.05 -4.28 -0.58
CA LEU A 103 -8.53 -5.08 0.54
C LEU A 103 -7.58 -6.26 0.85
N TYR A 104 -6.97 -6.85 -0.18
CA TYR A 104 -6.01 -7.93 -0.03
C TYR A 104 -4.68 -7.45 0.57
N PHE A 105 -4.32 -6.18 0.39
CA PHE A 105 -3.08 -5.62 0.93
C PHE A 105 -2.96 -5.75 2.46
N SER A 106 -4.06 -5.73 3.21
CA SER A 106 -4.06 -6.02 4.65
C SER A 106 -3.55 -7.42 4.98
N ASN A 107 -3.81 -8.42 4.12
CA ASN A 107 -3.27 -9.76 4.28
C ASN A 107 -1.76 -9.78 3.99
N VAL A 108 -1.31 -9.05 2.97
CA VAL A 108 0.12 -8.91 2.65
C VAL A 108 0.90 -8.32 3.84
N ILE A 109 0.36 -7.29 4.49
CA ILE A 109 0.94 -6.71 5.72
C ILE A 109 1.00 -7.75 6.84
N LYS A 110 -0.07 -8.52 7.04
CA LYS A 110 -0.12 -9.56 8.06
C LYS A 110 0.94 -10.64 7.81
N ASP A 111 1.07 -11.11 6.57
CA ASP A 111 2.03 -12.14 6.20
C ASP A 111 3.48 -11.65 6.39
N ALA A 112 3.77 -10.41 5.98
CA ALA A 112 5.04 -9.77 6.22
C ALA A 112 5.37 -9.70 7.73
N ASN A 113 4.42 -9.27 8.56
CA ASN A 113 4.61 -9.20 10.00
C ASN A 113 4.84 -10.58 10.64
N ASN A 114 4.13 -11.61 10.19
CA ASN A 114 4.36 -12.97 10.64
C ASN A 114 5.77 -13.46 10.28
N PHE A 115 6.26 -13.12 9.07
CA PHE A 115 7.60 -13.49 8.64
C PHE A 115 8.69 -12.77 9.45
N ILE A 116 8.50 -11.47 9.73
CA ILE A 116 9.39 -10.70 10.61
C ILE A 116 9.43 -11.34 12.00
N SER A 117 8.27 -11.60 12.60
CA SER A 117 8.17 -12.22 13.92
C SER A 117 8.87 -13.57 13.97
N SER A 118 8.63 -14.42 12.96
CA SER A 118 9.28 -15.73 12.84
C SER A 118 10.80 -15.60 12.70
N THR A 119 11.28 -14.58 12.01
CA THR A 119 12.73 -14.34 11.87
C THR A 119 13.35 -13.93 13.20
N PHE A 120 12.71 -13.03 13.95
CA PHE A 120 13.16 -12.67 15.30
C PHE A 120 13.16 -13.85 16.26
N GLU A 121 12.18 -14.76 16.13
CA GLU A 121 12.03 -15.91 17.04
C GLU A 121 13.01 -17.06 16.73
N TYR A 122 13.23 -17.35 15.44
CA TYR A 122 13.91 -18.58 15.03
C TYR A 122 15.26 -18.39 14.33
N ALA A 123 15.58 -17.18 13.86
CA ALA A 123 16.79 -16.93 13.07
C ALA A 123 17.71 -15.86 13.68
N ALA A 124 17.14 -14.80 14.26
CA ALA A 124 17.89 -13.70 14.83
C ALA A 124 18.51 -14.09 16.17
N ASN A 125 19.80 -13.80 16.34
CA ASN A 125 20.51 -14.12 17.58
C ASN A 125 20.89 -12.85 18.36
N PRO A 126 20.85 -12.89 19.70
CA PRO A 126 21.34 -11.78 20.51
C PRO A 126 22.86 -11.61 20.35
N PRO A 127 23.39 -10.41 20.63
CA PRO A 127 22.67 -9.25 21.18
C PRO A 127 22.08 -8.29 20.14
N ASP A 128 22.51 -8.38 18.88
CA ASP A 128 22.17 -7.41 17.83
C ASP A 128 20.90 -7.77 17.04
N TYR A 129 20.48 -9.05 17.06
CA TYR A 129 19.32 -9.56 16.32
C TYR A 129 19.36 -9.15 14.83
N PHE A 130 20.56 -9.14 14.26
CA PHE A 130 20.81 -8.55 12.94
C PHE A 130 19.88 -9.10 11.85
N GLU A 131 19.62 -10.41 11.82
CA GLU A 131 18.71 -11.04 10.84
C GLU A 131 17.27 -10.51 10.97
N GLY A 132 16.81 -10.29 12.20
CA GLY A 132 15.47 -9.78 12.49
C GLY A 132 15.31 -8.34 12.02
N PHE A 133 16.28 -7.47 12.30
CA PHE A 133 16.26 -6.08 11.82
C PHE A 133 16.41 -5.98 10.30
N GLU A 134 17.29 -6.79 9.69
CA GLU A 134 17.41 -6.84 8.23
C GLU A 134 16.09 -7.26 7.58
N GLU A 135 15.43 -8.31 8.09
CA GLU A 135 14.14 -8.77 7.57
C GLU A 135 13.03 -7.76 7.78
N ARG A 136 12.97 -7.14 8.96
CA ARG A 136 12.03 -6.06 9.24
C ARG A 136 12.16 -4.92 8.24
N ARG A 137 13.37 -4.42 8.03
CA ARG A 137 13.64 -3.35 7.06
C ARG A 137 13.28 -3.78 5.64
N TYR A 138 13.60 -5.00 5.26
CA TYR A 138 13.29 -5.52 3.93
C TYR A 138 11.77 -5.58 3.66
N GLN A 139 11.01 -6.18 4.57
CA GLN A 139 9.57 -6.33 4.44
C GLN A 139 8.86 -4.98 4.40
N TYR A 140 9.22 -4.06 5.29
CA TYR A 140 8.62 -2.72 5.28
C TYR A 140 9.03 -1.86 4.09
N THR A 141 10.21 -2.11 3.51
CA THR A 141 10.57 -1.50 2.23
C THR A 141 9.62 -1.96 1.12
N LYS A 142 9.37 -3.27 1.03
CA LYS A 142 8.43 -3.85 0.06
C LYS A 142 6.99 -3.36 0.26
N LEU A 143 6.51 -3.34 1.51
CA LEU A 143 5.17 -2.85 1.84
C LEU A 143 4.99 -1.37 1.46
N GLY A 144 5.98 -0.53 1.76
CA GLY A 144 5.95 0.89 1.36
C GLY A 144 5.90 1.08 -0.16
N LEU A 145 6.69 0.31 -0.92
CA LEU A 145 6.66 0.35 -2.39
C LEU A 145 5.33 -0.15 -2.96
N MET A 146 4.76 -1.23 -2.42
CA MET A 146 3.43 -1.71 -2.81
C MET A 146 2.32 -0.69 -2.52
N ALA A 147 2.37 -0.01 -1.37
CA ALA A 147 1.46 1.09 -1.07
C ALA A 147 1.61 2.25 -2.07
N SER A 148 2.84 2.56 -2.49
CA SER A 148 3.11 3.56 -3.54
C SER A 148 2.47 3.17 -4.88
N GLU A 149 2.55 1.90 -5.26
CA GLU A 149 1.89 1.40 -6.48
C GLU A 149 0.36 1.56 -6.40
N LEU A 150 -0.25 1.24 -5.26
CA LEU A 150 -1.69 1.41 -5.05
C LEU A 150 -2.11 2.88 -5.14
N THR A 151 -1.38 3.80 -4.50
CA THR A 151 -1.64 5.25 -4.63
C THR A 151 -1.46 5.72 -6.07
N GLY A 152 -0.45 5.23 -6.79
CA GLY A 152 -0.23 5.53 -8.19
C GLY A 152 -1.40 5.09 -9.09
N LYS A 153 -1.93 3.87 -8.86
CA LYS A 153 -3.12 3.35 -9.56
C LYS A 153 -4.35 4.21 -9.29
N LEU A 154 -4.60 4.59 -8.03
CA LEU A 154 -5.72 5.46 -7.63
C LEU A 154 -5.60 6.85 -8.28
N ARG A 155 -4.43 7.49 -8.17
CA ARG A 155 -4.16 8.80 -8.77
C ARG A 155 -4.38 8.81 -10.27
N LYS A 156 -3.84 7.81 -10.97
CA LYS A 156 -4.03 7.65 -12.42
C LYS A 156 -5.49 7.39 -12.80
N LYS A 157 -6.21 6.58 -12.02
CA LYS A 157 -7.61 6.22 -12.31
C LYS A 157 -8.57 7.39 -12.17
N TYR A 158 -8.31 8.27 -11.21
CA TYR A 158 -9.22 9.35 -10.81
C TYR A 158 -8.66 10.76 -11.06
N ASP A 159 -7.55 10.87 -11.78
CA ASP A 159 -6.87 12.14 -12.12
C ASP A 159 -6.54 13.00 -10.89
N ILE A 160 -6.07 12.36 -9.82
CA ILE A 160 -5.75 13.02 -8.56
C ILE A 160 -4.26 13.40 -8.58
N PRO A 161 -3.90 14.69 -8.45
CA PRO A 161 -2.51 15.14 -8.50
C PRO A 161 -1.71 14.61 -7.31
N LYS A 162 -0.40 14.35 -7.52
CA LYS A 162 0.54 14.08 -6.41
C LYS A 162 0.79 15.39 -5.67
N ASN A 163 0.55 15.40 -4.36
CA ASN A 163 0.85 16.57 -3.53
C ASN A 163 2.37 16.65 -3.30
N GLY A 164 3.00 17.76 -3.67
CA GLY A 164 4.44 18.00 -3.49
C GLY A 164 4.82 18.59 -2.13
N ILE A 165 4.00 18.38 -1.10
CA ILE A 165 4.18 19.03 0.22
C ILE A 165 5.27 18.35 1.05
N SER A 166 5.61 17.08 0.77
CA SER A 166 6.68 16.38 1.48
C SER A 166 8.03 17.04 1.22
N SER A 167 8.82 17.23 2.28
CA SER A 167 10.18 17.78 2.21
C SER A 167 11.19 16.84 1.57
N TRP A 168 10.82 15.57 1.33
CA TRP A 168 11.68 14.52 0.78
C TRP A 168 10.87 13.44 0.05
N ASP A 169 11.52 12.73 -0.88
CA ASP A 169 10.85 11.68 -1.68
C ASP A 169 10.94 10.31 -1.00
N ILE A 170 9.82 9.94 -0.37
CA ILE A 170 9.59 8.65 0.29
C ILE A 170 9.88 7.47 -0.65
N VAL A 171 9.42 7.55 -1.90
CA VAL A 171 9.52 6.45 -2.86
C VAL A 171 10.97 6.29 -3.32
N GLU A 172 11.68 7.40 -3.51
CA GLU A 172 13.11 7.37 -3.80
C GLU A 172 13.90 6.70 -2.67
N TYR A 173 13.68 7.10 -1.42
CA TYR A 173 14.34 6.50 -0.26
C TYR A 173 14.06 5.00 -0.14
N LEU A 174 12.79 4.58 -0.25
CA LEU A 174 12.43 3.16 -0.20
C LEU A 174 13.12 2.37 -1.31
N ASN A 175 13.21 2.91 -2.53
CA ASN A 175 13.93 2.24 -3.62
C ASN A 175 15.43 2.14 -3.34
N MET A 176 16.04 3.19 -2.80
CA MET A 176 17.45 3.19 -2.42
C MET A 176 17.74 2.13 -1.35
N GLU A 177 16.93 2.06 -0.30
CA GLU A 177 17.07 1.07 0.77
C GLU A 177 16.78 -0.35 0.26
N ASN A 178 15.76 -0.53 -0.59
CA ASN A 178 15.47 -1.82 -1.22
C ASN A 178 16.68 -2.35 -1.96
N LYS A 179 17.33 -1.48 -2.76
CA LYS A 179 18.52 -1.86 -3.52
C LYS A 179 19.66 -2.25 -2.58
N LYS A 180 19.95 -1.43 -1.56
CA LYS A 180 21.02 -1.73 -0.58
C LYS A 180 20.81 -3.08 0.10
N ILE A 181 19.60 -3.35 0.58
CA ILE A 181 19.28 -4.60 1.29
C ILE A 181 19.40 -5.80 0.35
N ASN A 182 18.87 -5.72 -0.87
CA ASN A 182 18.99 -6.80 -1.85
C ASN A 182 20.44 -7.06 -2.25
N ASP A 183 21.24 -6.01 -2.46
CA ASP A 183 22.67 -6.16 -2.77
C ASP A 183 23.44 -6.86 -1.63
N LEU A 184 23.10 -6.54 -0.37
CA LEU A 184 23.69 -7.20 0.80
C LEU A 184 23.31 -8.68 0.87
N ARG A 185 22.02 -8.99 0.67
CA ARG A 185 21.52 -10.37 0.67
C ARG A 185 22.15 -11.21 -0.45
N ALA A 186 22.18 -10.68 -1.67
CA ALA A 186 22.81 -11.36 -2.80
C ALA A 186 24.31 -11.64 -2.56
N LYS A 187 25.04 -10.70 -1.94
CA LYS A 187 26.44 -10.92 -1.54
C LYS A 187 26.57 -12.02 -0.48
N ARG A 188 25.67 -12.08 0.51
CA ARG A 188 25.67 -13.11 1.56
C ARG A 188 25.37 -14.49 0.97
N GLU A 189 24.37 -14.59 0.10
CA GLU A 189 24.01 -15.83 -0.62
C GLU A 189 25.16 -16.34 -1.50
N ALA A 190 25.82 -15.44 -2.25
CA ALA A 190 26.98 -15.79 -3.07
C ALA A 190 28.15 -16.32 -2.22
N LYS A 191 28.45 -15.66 -1.09
CA LYS A 191 29.48 -16.12 -0.14
C LYS A 191 29.14 -17.49 0.43
N HIS A 192 27.90 -17.69 0.86
CA HIS A 192 27.42 -18.96 1.38
C HIS A 192 27.60 -20.06 0.33
N LYS A 193 27.12 -19.85 -0.90
CA LYS A 193 27.28 -20.82 -2.00
C LYS A 193 28.74 -21.15 -2.31
N ALA A 194 29.62 -20.16 -2.30
CA ALA A 194 31.06 -20.37 -2.50
C ALA A 194 31.69 -21.22 -1.39
N MET A 195 31.32 -20.97 -0.13
CA MET A 195 31.78 -21.76 1.02
C MET A 195 31.33 -23.22 0.92
N PHE A 196 30.05 -23.46 0.59
CA PHE A 196 29.55 -24.83 0.39
C PHE A 196 30.22 -25.55 -0.79
N THR A 197 30.61 -24.83 -1.83
CA THR A 197 31.33 -25.44 -2.96
C THR A 197 32.77 -25.77 -2.57
N ALA A 198 33.44 -24.93 -1.77
CA ALA A 198 34.80 -25.17 -1.29
C ALA A 198 34.92 -26.30 -0.25
N VAL A 199 33.86 -26.59 0.51
CA VAL A 199 33.82 -27.69 1.49
C VAL A 199 33.53 -29.06 0.84
N ASN A 200 32.99 -29.08 -0.38
CA ASN A 200 32.64 -30.29 -1.12
C ASN A 200 33.67 -30.68 -2.21
N VAL A 201 34.88 -30.11 -2.16
CA VAL A 201 36.05 -30.44 -2.98
C VAL A 201 37.16 -30.95 -2.07
#